data_AF-A0AB39VJN6-F1
#
_entry.id   AF-A0AB39VJN6-F1
#
_cell.length_a   1.000
_cell.length_b   1.000
_cell.length_c   1.000
_cell.angle_alpha   90.00
_cell.angle_beta   90.00
_cell.angle_gamma   90.00
#
_symmetry.space_group_name_H-M   'P 1'
#
loop_
_entity.id
_entity.type
_entity.pdbx_description
1 polymer ?
#
loop_
_entity_poly.entity_id
_entity_poly.type
_entity_poly.pdbx_seq_one_letter_code
_entity_poly.pdbx_strand_id
1 'polypeptide(L)'
;MNNETIDTFRQQLFTLARTLKIDPLVPENQVSDRVALSFRKLLNFLAQHGEISLAGLLAYPAAAEAQATLAEIMQENLADAQQGGVFRQDISVILLGKFFTGMLLQLAQTPAEPALRHQQSLAATRLFCEGAGQQPD
;
A
#
# COMPACT_ATOMS: atom_id res chain seq x y z
N MET A 1 16.70 17.98 -8.94
CA MET A 1 16.67 16.52 -8.68
C MET A 1 17.03 15.81 -9.98
N ASN A 2 17.97 14.85 -9.98
CA ASN A 2 18.34 14.10 -11.20
C ASN A 2 17.56 12.78 -11.30
N ASN A 3 17.44 12.20 -12.50
CA ASN A 3 16.65 10.99 -12.73
C ASN A 3 17.18 9.78 -11.94
N GLU A 4 18.50 9.64 -11.77
CA GLU A 4 19.12 8.55 -11.01
C GLU A 4 18.63 8.50 -9.55
N THR A 5 18.41 9.65 -8.92
CA THR A 5 17.88 9.73 -7.55
C THR A 5 16.42 9.24 -7.49
N ILE A 6 15.61 9.60 -8.48
CA ILE A 6 14.21 9.18 -8.57
C ILE A 6 14.11 7.67 -8.82
N ASP A 7 14.96 7.14 -9.70
CA ASP A 7 14.97 5.72 -10.01
C ASP A 7 15.45 4.88 -8.82
N THR A 8 16.47 5.35 -8.09
CA THR A 8 16.92 4.71 -6.84
C THR A 8 15.82 4.70 -5.79
N PHE A 9 15.11 5.82 -5.61
CA PHE A 9 13.95 5.91 -4.73
C PHE A 9 12.85 4.92 -5.12
N ARG A 10 12.50 4.84 -6.40
CA ARG A 10 11.49 3.90 -6.92
C ARG A 10 11.90 2.45 -6.66
N GLN A 11 13.15 2.11 -6.92
CA GLN A 11 13.68 0.77 -6.62
C GLN A 11 13.55 0.42 -5.14
N GLN A 12 13.91 1.34 -4.25
CA GLN A 12 13.79 1.13 -2.81
C GLN A 12 12.33 1.00 -2.36
N LEU A 13 11.43 1.85 -2.88
CA LEU A 13 9.99 1.78 -2.63
C LEU A 13 9.42 0.42 -3.06
N PHE A 14 9.74 -0.03 -4.26
CA PHE A 14 9.20 -1.28 -4.81
C PHE A 14 9.78 -2.50 -4.11
N THR A 15 11.05 -2.46 -3.72
CA THR A 15 11.65 -3.48 -2.85
C THR A 15 10.93 -3.53 -1.51
N LEU A 16 10.71 -2.37 -0.85
CA LEU A 16 9.95 -2.32 0.39
C LEU A 16 8.54 -2.90 0.21
N ALA A 17 7.81 -2.47 -0.82
CA ALA A 17 6.46 -2.93 -1.10
C ALA A 17 6.40 -4.46 -1.24
N ARG A 18 7.32 -5.09 -1.98
CA ARG A 18 7.37 -6.56 -2.14
C ARG A 18 7.60 -7.32 -0.83
N THR A 19 8.18 -6.69 0.20
CA THR A 19 8.33 -7.32 1.53
C THR A 19 7.03 -7.36 2.35
N LEU A 20 5.97 -6.70 1.87
CA LEU A 20 4.70 -6.52 2.59
C LEU A 20 3.63 -7.52 2.18
N LYS A 21 4.04 -8.66 1.62
CA LYS A 21 3.16 -9.77 1.29
C LYS A 21 2.42 -10.25 2.52
N ILE A 22 1.12 -10.52 2.35
CA ILE A 22 0.28 -11.07 3.41
C ILE A 22 0.31 -12.59 3.28
N ASP A 23 0.64 -13.25 4.38
CA ASP A 23 0.68 -14.71 4.44
C ASP A 23 -0.74 -15.27 4.24
N PRO A 24 -0.97 -16.23 3.33
CA PRO A 24 -2.27 -16.87 3.16
C PRO A 24 -2.77 -17.63 4.40
N LEU A 25 -1.88 -17.95 5.34
CA LEU A 25 -2.19 -18.63 6.59
C LEU A 25 -2.18 -17.67 7.80
N VAL A 26 -2.19 -16.35 7.56
CA VAL A 26 -2.29 -15.38 8.65
C VAL A 26 -3.56 -15.62 9.46
N PRO A 27 -3.50 -15.64 10.80
CA PRO A 27 -4.70 -15.71 11.62
C PRO A 27 -5.63 -14.54 11.32
N GLU A 28 -6.94 -14.80 11.24
CA GLU A 28 -7.95 -13.80 10.89
C GLU A 28 -7.85 -12.53 11.76
N ASN A 29 -7.65 -12.72 13.07
CA ASN A 29 -7.50 -11.64 14.03
C ASN A 29 -6.20 -10.81 13.88
N GLN A 30 -5.27 -11.23 13.01
CA GLN A 30 -4.02 -10.53 12.70
C GLN A 30 -3.99 -9.90 11.30
N VAL A 31 -4.98 -10.18 10.44
CA VAL A 31 -5.03 -9.64 9.07
C VAL A 31 -4.95 -8.11 9.08
N SER A 32 -5.78 -7.48 9.90
CA SER A 32 -5.81 -6.02 10.05
C SER A 32 -4.44 -5.48 10.50
N ASP A 33 -3.77 -6.14 11.45
CA ASP A 33 -2.45 -5.69 11.91
C ASP A 33 -1.39 -5.75 10.80
N ARG A 34 -1.46 -6.76 9.92
CA ARG A 34 -0.57 -6.87 8.75
C ARG A 34 -0.84 -5.77 7.73
N VAL A 35 -2.10 -5.49 7.42
CA VAL A 35 -2.49 -4.41 6.50
C VAL A 35 -2.08 -3.03 7.06
N ALA A 36 -2.30 -2.79 8.36
CA ALA A 36 -1.89 -1.56 9.03
C ALA A 36 -0.37 -1.37 9.01
N LEU A 37 0.38 -2.45 9.21
CA LEU A 37 1.83 -2.42 9.09
C LEU A 37 2.27 -2.02 7.69
N SER A 38 1.60 -2.52 6.64
CA SER A 38 1.89 -2.19 5.25
C SER A 38 1.68 -0.70 4.96
N PHE A 39 0.49 -0.16 5.29
CA PHE A 39 0.24 1.28 5.14
C PHE A 39 1.27 2.12 5.91
N ARG A 40 1.53 1.78 7.18
CA ARG A 40 2.45 2.54 8.02
C ARG A 40 3.88 2.54 7.47
N LYS A 41 4.39 1.39 7.02
CA LYS A 41 5.75 1.28 6.46
C LYS A 41 5.89 2.13 5.20
N LEU A 42 4.92 2.05 4.28
CA LEU A 42 4.93 2.82 3.03
C LEU A 42 4.78 4.31 3.30
N LEU A 43 3.82 4.74 4.14
CA LEU A 43 3.65 6.15 4.51
C LEU A 43 4.91 6.73 5.17
N ASN A 44 5.56 5.97 6.05
CA ASN A 44 6.82 6.39 6.66
C ASN A 44 7.95 6.51 5.64
N PHE A 45 8.08 5.54 4.73
CA PHE A 45 9.07 5.60 3.67
C PHE A 45 8.87 6.85 2.80
N LEU A 46 7.62 7.12 2.38
CA LEU A 46 7.32 8.29 1.56
C LEU A 46 7.59 9.61 2.31
N ALA A 47 7.26 9.68 3.59
CA ALA A 47 7.53 10.87 4.40
C ALA A 47 9.04 11.12 4.62
N GLN A 48 9.85 10.06 4.76
CA GLN A 48 11.30 10.16 4.89
C GLN A 48 11.99 10.73 3.65
N HIS A 49 11.37 10.57 2.47
CA HIS A 49 11.94 11.00 1.19
C HIS A 49 11.29 12.28 0.63
N GLY A 50 10.42 12.95 1.40
CA GLY A 50 9.92 14.32 1.15
C GLY A 50 9.63 14.65 -0.32
N GLU A 51 10.41 15.58 -0.87
CA GLU A 51 10.29 16.06 -2.25
C GLU A 51 10.50 14.96 -3.31
N ILE A 52 11.36 13.96 -3.03
CA ILE A 52 11.59 12.83 -3.94
C ILE A 52 10.32 11.99 -4.06
N SER A 53 9.56 11.79 -2.97
CA SER A 53 8.27 11.11 -3.03
C SER A 53 7.27 11.82 -3.92
N LEU A 54 7.24 13.16 -3.86
CA LEU A 54 6.37 13.97 -4.71
C LEU A 54 6.67 13.73 -6.19
N ALA A 55 7.93 13.91 -6.61
CA ALA A 55 8.29 13.75 -8.03
C ALA A 55 8.30 12.29 -8.49
N GLY A 56 8.69 11.36 -7.62
CA GLY A 56 8.92 9.96 -7.95
C GLY A 56 7.65 9.11 -7.97
N LEU A 57 6.61 9.51 -7.22
CA LEU A 57 5.39 8.72 -7.06
C LEU A 57 4.09 9.55 -7.08
N LEU A 58 4.04 10.75 -6.49
CA LEU A 58 2.76 11.43 -6.22
C LEU A 58 2.31 12.42 -7.31
N ALA A 59 3.25 12.99 -8.07
CA ALA A 59 2.99 13.98 -9.10
C ALA A 59 2.44 13.35 -10.39
N TYR A 60 1.12 13.41 -10.57
CA TYR A 60 0.46 12.98 -11.80
C TYR A 60 0.52 14.09 -12.88
N PRO A 61 0.73 13.77 -14.18
CA PRO A 61 0.86 12.44 -14.79
C PRO A 61 2.28 11.86 -14.79
N ALA A 62 3.29 12.63 -14.38
CA ALA A 62 4.71 12.25 -14.50
C ALA A 62 5.07 10.94 -13.76
N ALA A 63 4.34 10.61 -12.70
CA ALA A 63 4.55 9.40 -11.90
C ALA A 63 3.55 8.26 -12.21
N ALA A 64 2.73 8.36 -13.27
CA ALA A 64 1.67 7.39 -13.56
C ALA A 64 2.18 5.94 -13.68
N GLU A 65 3.31 5.73 -14.35
CA GLU A 65 3.93 4.41 -14.47
C GLU A 65 4.36 3.86 -13.11
N ALA A 66 5.00 4.68 -12.26
CA ALA A 66 5.41 4.26 -10.93
C ALA A 66 4.22 3.92 -10.02
N GLN A 67 3.11 4.66 -10.13
CA GLN A 67 1.86 4.36 -9.42
C GLN A 67 1.25 3.04 -9.91
N ALA A 68 1.28 2.77 -11.22
CA ALA A 68 0.81 1.52 -11.79
C ALA A 68 1.65 0.33 -11.31
N THR A 69 2.99 0.44 -11.37
CA THR A 69 3.90 -0.59 -10.84
C THR A 69 3.68 -0.85 -9.36
N LEU A 70 3.45 0.19 -8.55
CA LEU A 70 3.12 -0.01 -7.13
C LEU A 70 1.80 -0.77 -6.95
N ALA A 71 0.78 -0.45 -7.75
CA ALA A 71 -0.50 -1.18 -7.72
C ALA A 71 -0.35 -2.65 -8.12
N GLU A 72 0.47 -2.96 -9.12
CA GLU A 72 0.80 -4.33 -9.53
C GLU A 72 1.50 -5.11 -8.40
N ILE A 73 2.50 -4.51 -7.75
CA ILE A 73 3.16 -5.12 -6.59
C ILE A 73 2.16 -5.38 -5.46
N MET A 74 1.26 -4.42 -5.19
CA MET A 74 0.25 -4.62 -4.14
C MET A 74 -0.76 -5.70 -4.52
N GLN A 75 -1.12 -5.83 -5.80
CA GLN A 75 -1.91 -6.95 -6.27
C GLN A 75 -1.19 -8.28 -6.02
N GLU A 76 0.09 -8.41 -6.38
CA GLU A 76 0.88 -9.62 -6.14
C GLU A 76 0.95 -9.98 -4.65
N ASN A 77 1.13 -8.97 -3.79
CA ASN A 77 1.17 -9.14 -2.34
C ASN A 77 -0.13 -9.66 -1.73
N LEU A 78 -1.27 -9.39 -2.37
CA LEU A 78 -2.61 -9.75 -1.91
C LEU A 78 -3.14 -11.03 -2.57
N ALA A 79 -2.55 -11.45 -3.69
CA ALA A 79 -3.06 -12.57 -4.50
C ALA A 79 -3.10 -13.89 -3.73
N ASP A 80 -1.98 -14.29 -3.13
CA ASP A 80 -1.90 -15.53 -2.37
C ASP A 80 -2.82 -15.49 -1.15
N ALA A 81 -2.88 -14.34 -0.46
CA ALA A 81 -3.77 -14.13 0.67
C ALA A 81 -5.25 -14.27 0.27
N GLN A 82 -5.64 -13.68 -0.86
CA GLN A 82 -6.99 -13.86 -1.40
C GLN A 82 -7.24 -15.34 -1.70
N GLN A 83 -6.35 -16.01 -2.44
CA GLN A 83 -6.47 -17.46 -2.74
C GLN A 83 -6.57 -18.33 -1.48
N GLY A 84 -5.87 -17.96 -0.41
CA GLY A 84 -5.94 -18.61 0.91
C GLY A 84 -7.20 -18.28 1.73
N GLY A 85 -8.10 -17.45 1.20
CA GLY A 85 -9.35 -17.07 1.84
C GLY A 85 -9.26 -15.87 2.79
N VAL A 86 -8.11 -15.21 2.90
CA VAL A 86 -7.95 -14.03 3.78
C VAL A 86 -8.82 -12.87 3.33
N PHE A 87 -8.95 -12.69 2.01
CA PHE A 87 -9.78 -11.65 1.40
C PHE A 87 -10.94 -12.28 0.63
N ARG A 88 -12.06 -11.56 0.55
CA ARG A 88 -13.22 -11.95 -0.24
C ARG A 88 -12.84 -12.18 -1.71
N GLN A 89 -13.54 -13.10 -2.37
CA GLN A 89 -13.22 -13.56 -3.74
C GLN A 89 -14.03 -12.88 -4.84
N ASP A 90 -15.14 -12.24 -4.48
CA ASP A 90 -16.03 -11.54 -5.41
C ASP A 90 -15.46 -10.19 -5.90
N ILE A 91 -14.48 -9.64 -5.18
CA ILE A 91 -13.68 -8.49 -5.65
C ILE A 91 -12.35 -9.00 -6.18
N SER A 92 -12.00 -8.69 -7.43
CA SER A 92 -10.73 -9.16 -8.00
C SER A 92 -9.53 -8.58 -7.25
N VAL A 93 -8.47 -9.38 -7.09
CA VAL A 93 -7.20 -8.91 -6.50
C VAL A 93 -6.64 -7.68 -7.21
N ILE A 94 -6.86 -7.55 -8.52
CA ILE A 94 -6.46 -6.36 -9.30
C ILE A 94 -7.11 -5.10 -8.72
N LEU A 95 -8.40 -5.15 -8.41
CA LEU A 95 -9.12 -4.02 -7.81
C LEU A 95 -8.66 -3.78 -6.37
N LEU A 96 -8.44 -4.84 -5.58
CA LEU A 96 -7.93 -4.70 -4.21
C LEU A 96 -6.56 -4.00 -4.18
N GLY A 97 -5.64 -4.39 -5.06
CA GLY A 97 -4.33 -3.73 -5.20
C GLY A 97 -4.46 -2.25 -5.58
N LYS A 98 -5.37 -1.92 -6.50
CA LYS A 98 -5.65 -0.52 -6.88
C LYS A 98 -6.26 0.30 -5.73
N PHE A 99 -7.20 -0.26 -4.99
CA PHE A 99 -7.83 0.43 -3.85
C PHE A 99 -6.83 0.69 -2.74
N PHE A 100 -6.03 -0.31 -2.36
CA PHE A 100 -4.95 -0.13 -1.39
C PHE A 100 -4.02 1.00 -1.81
N THR A 101 -3.52 0.95 -3.05
CA THR A 101 -2.59 1.94 -3.58
C THR A 101 -3.22 3.33 -3.67
N GLY A 102 -4.48 3.44 -4.09
CA GLY A 102 -5.19 4.72 -4.14
C GLY A 102 -5.32 5.37 -2.76
N MET A 103 -5.69 4.60 -1.73
CA MET A 103 -5.75 5.08 -0.35
C MET A 103 -4.38 5.54 0.14
N LEU A 104 -3.33 4.74 -0.12
CA LEU A 104 -1.96 5.08 0.25
C LEU A 104 -1.51 6.40 -0.40
N LEU A 105 -1.70 6.53 -1.72
CA LEU A 105 -1.29 7.71 -2.47
C LEU A 105 -2.03 8.95 -1.96
N GLN A 106 -3.34 8.85 -1.71
CA GLN A 106 -4.14 9.95 -1.19
C GLN A 106 -3.67 10.42 0.19
N LEU A 107 -3.31 9.49 1.07
CA LEU A 107 -2.79 9.81 2.40
C LEU A 107 -1.38 10.41 2.33
N ALA A 108 -0.57 10.00 1.37
CA ALA A 108 0.79 10.49 1.19
C ALA A 108 0.86 11.90 0.58
N GLN A 109 -0.22 12.41 -0.02
CA GLN A 109 -0.24 13.75 -0.62
C GLN A 109 0.02 14.89 0.39
N THR A 110 -0.37 14.69 1.65
CA THR A 110 -0.21 15.70 2.70
C THR A 110 0.87 15.25 3.69
N PRO A 111 1.94 16.03 3.89
CA PRO A 111 2.89 15.76 4.96
C PRO A 111 2.19 15.66 6.32
N ALA A 112 2.51 14.63 7.08
CA ALA A 112 1.90 14.37 8.37
C ALA A 112 2.99 13.90 9.35
N GLU A 113 2.89 14.31 10.61
CA GLU A 113 3.78 13.83 11.68
C GLU A 113 3.61 12.31 11.93
N PRO A 114 4.62 11.62 12.50
CA PRO A 114 4.59 10.17 12.69
C PRO A 114 3.33 9.65 13.43
N ALA A 115 2.85 10.38 14.44
CA ALA A 115 1.65 10.00 15.19
C ALA A 115 0.38 10.05 14.31
N LEU A 116 0.25 11.07 13.46
CA LEU A 116 -0.87 11.21 12.53
C LEU A 116 -0.80 10.15 11.43
N ARG A 117 0.38 9.87 10.86
CA ARG A 117 0.55 8.77 9.87
C ARG A 117 0.17 7.42 10.46
N HIS A 118 0.47 7.19 11.74
CA HIS A 118 0.03 5.98 12.43
C HIS A 118 -1.51 5.92 12.51
N GLN A 119 -2.18 6.98 12.95
CA GLN A 119 -3.65 7.04 12.99
C GLN A 119 -4.27 6.84 11.60
N GLN A 120 -3.73 7.49 10.57
CA GLN A 120 -4.17 7.34 9.18
C GLN A 120 -4.01 5.90 8.69
N SER A 121 -2.89 5.22 9.02
CA SER A 121 -2.69 3.82 8.67
C SER A 121 -3.74 2.90 9.28
N LEU A 122 -4.16 3.16 10.53
CA LEU A 122 -5.22 2.41 11.19
C LEU A 122 -6.58 2.67 10.55
N ALA A 123 -6.92 3.92 10.25
CA ALA A 123 -8.17 4.29 9.59
C ALA A 123 -8.27 3.68 8.18
N ALA A 124 -7.20 3.76 7.40
CA ALA A 124 -7.13 3.15 6.08
C ALA A 124 -7.30 1.63 6.13
N THR A 125 -6.68 1.00 7.12
CA THR A 125 -6.81 -0.44 7.35
C THR A 125 -8.24 -0.84 7.65
N ARG A 126 -8.95 -0.12 8.52
CA ARG A 126 -10.34 -0.43 8.84
C ARG A 126 -11.21 -0.37 7.59
N LEU A 127 -11.14 0.73 6.84
CA LEU A 127 -11.90 0.88 5.59
C LEU A 127 -11.53 -0.20 4.56
N PHE A 128 -10.23 -0.50 4.41
CA PHE A 128 -9.77 -1.52 3.46
C PHE A 128 -10.24 -2.92 3.88
N CYS A 129 -10.03 -3.32 5.13
CA CYS A 129 -10.38 -4.64 5.63
C CYS A 129 -11.89 -4.85 5.79
N GLU A 130 -12.67 -3.80 6.09
CA GLU A 130 -14.14 -3.88 6.08
C GLU A 130 -14.67 -4.13 4.66
N GLY A 131 -14.07 -3.51 3.64
CA GLY A 131 -14.44 -3.72 2.25
C GLY A 131 -13.90 -5.02 1.64
N ALA A 132 -12.65 -5.38 1.97
CA ALA A 132 -11.90 -6.49 1.38
C ALA A 132 -11.94 -7.80 2.18
N GLY A 133 -12.28 -7.73 3.46
CA GLY A 133 -12.40 -8.91 4.34
C GLY A 133 -13.55 -9.80 3.92
N GLN A 134 -13.54 -11.04 4.44
CA GLN A 134 -14.68 -11.93 4.25
C GLN A 134 -15.93 -11.32 4.88
N GLN A 135 -17.06 -11.38 4.18
CA GLN A 135 -18.34 -11.10 4.83
C GLN A 135 -18.60 -12.24 5.83
N PRO A 136 -19.02 -11.93 7.06
CA PRO A 136 -19.60 -12.96 7.91
C PRO A 136 -20.87 -13.49 7.22
N ASP A 137 -20.99 -14.82 7.16
CA ASP A 137 -22.20 -15.53 6.72
C ASP A 137 -23.44 -15.11 7.53
#